data_AF-F0QVW7-F1
#
_entry.id   AF-F0QVW7-F1
#
_cell.length_a   1.000
_cell.length_b   1.000
_cell.length_c   1.000
_cell.angle_alpha   90.00
_cell.angle_beta   90.00
_cell.angle_gamma   90.00
#
_symmetry.space_group_name_H-M   'P 1'
#
loop_
_entity.id
_entity.type
_entity.pdbx_description
1 polymer ?
#
loop_
_entity_poly.entity_id
_entity_poly.type
_entity_poly.pdbx_seq_one_letter_code
_entity_poly.pdbx_strand_id
1 'polypeptide(L)'
;MIRSKVLIVGDGAREHALAAKLSLSVHEPRISALVTHENPGIRRIVESSGGELVKSELDQKGLVNAVNRVNPDLVVIGPEEPQFAGVADKAVELGIPTFGVPRSLAMIEQSKAFARALMWKYRIPGRIAFRAFRNINEALQYISNAGSVAIKPARQSGGKGVRVFWDRLAYLRDGINEAKVSQILTVSRDMAAYGDIDELIVVEEAVTGVEYTVQVISDGKSIIALPPIQDHPHVFDHDIGPECGGMGAIAGPGPSLPFLTQEEYEESIEIVRRTLNALQREIGPRYVGVLSGQFMLTIYGPTLIEYYSRFGDPEALNALAMLNGDLLEIIEAAIEGRLSSVKYSFKEGIVTISKAVAPMGYPHNRGLARGKSMIIDMDGIRGMGCEVYFGSVIEEGGLYKTLSSRAVEVLAMGNTYGETYEKIENCISHIKSLDWQLMHRRDIGSEELIERRIKDAERIRTVYKWRRDHGLGKIRIDWVPGGEITVYDYT
;
A
#
# COMPACT_ATOMS: atom_id res chain seq x y z
N MET A 1 26.90 -17.09 0.24
CA MET A 1 26.78 -17.13 -1.23
C MET A 1 25.43 -16.53 -1.53
N ILE A 2 25.37 -15.49 -2.37
CA ILE A 2 24.10 -14.84 -2.68
C ILE A 2 23.26 -15.78 -3.54
N ARG A 3 21.99 -15.95 -3.17
CA ARG A 3 21.03 -16.75 -3.91
C ARG A 3 20.76 -16.13 -5.28
N SER A 4 20.91 -16.90 -6.34
CA SER A 4 20.86 -16.38 -7.72
C SER A 4 19.64 -16.83 -8.50
N LYS A 5 18.80 -17.75 -8.01
CA LYS A 5 17.50 -18.06 -8.62
C LYS A 5 16.36 -17.49 -7.78
N VAL A 6 15.74 -16.42 -8.28
CA VAL A 6 14.67 -15.71 -7.59
C VAL A 6 13.33 -16.04 -8.23
N LEU A 7 12.35 -16.45 -7.44
CA LEU A 7 10.96 -16.57 -7.85
C LEU A 7 10.15 -15.42 -7.25
N ILE A 8 9.64 -14.53 -8.11
CA ILE A 8 8.71 -13.47 -7.72
C ILE A 8 7.29 -14.01 -7.77
N VAL A 9 6.47 -13.75 -6.76
CA VAL A 9 5.04 -14.10 -6.75
C VAL A 9 4.22 -12.83 -6.93
N GLY A 10 3.43 -12.78 -8.01
CA GLY A 10 2.55 -11.66 -8.37
C GLY A 10 2.87 -11.04 -9.74
N ASP A 11 1.92 -10.26 -10.25
CA ASP A 11 1.88 -9.80 -11.65
C ASP A 11 1.43 -8.33 -11.82
N GLY A 12 1.46 -7.55 -10.74
CA GLY A 12 1.17 -6.12 -10.74
C GLY A 12 2.36 -5.23 -11.11
N ALA A 13 2.13 -3.92 -11.06
CA ALA A 13 3.16 -2.90 -11.32
C ALA A 13 4.25 -2.93 -10.24
N ARG A 14 3.87 -3.16 -8.97
CA ARG A 14 4.81 -3.42 -7.88
C ARG A 14 5.73 -4.61 -8.16
N GLU A 15 5.21 -5.74 -8.63
CA GLU A 15 6.05 -6.91 -8.92
C GLU A 15 6.94 -6.68 -10.13
N HIS A 16 6.47 -5.93 -11.12
CA HIS A 16 7.33 -5.49 -12.21
C HIS A 16 8.45 -4.56 -11.71
N ALA A 17 8.18 -3.63 -10.79
CA ALA A 17 9.21 -2.78 -10.19
C ALA A 17 10.23 -3.58 -9.36
N LEU A 18 9.77 -4.58 -8.61
CA LEU A 18 10.64 -5.53 -7.90
C LEU A 18 11.53 -6.31 -8.87
N ALA A 19 10.95 -6.89 -9.93
CA ALA A 19 11.69 -7.62 -10.96
C ALA A 19 12.74 -6.73 -11.64
N ALA A 20 12.36 -5.49 -11.98
CA ALA A 20 13.27 -4.53 -12.60
C ALA A 20 14.42 -4.20 -11.66
N LYS A 21 14.14 -3.90 -10.39
CA LYS A 21 15.19 -3.58 -9.41
C LYS A 21 16.11 -4.76 -9.12
N LEU A 22 15.58 -5.99 -9.06
CA LEU A 22 16.37 -7.21 -8.89
C LEU A 22 17.27 -7.49 -10.10
N SER A 23 16.79 -7.20 -11.31
CA SER A 23 17.56 -7.39 -12.55
C SER A 23 18.79 -6.47 -12.66
N LEU A 24 18.82 -5.38 -11.88
CA LEU A 24 19.97 -4.46 -11.77
C LEU A 24 21.03 -4.93 -10.77
N SER A 25 20.82 -6.05 -10.09
CA SER A 25 21.79 -6.61 -9.15
C SER A 25 23.08 -7.01 -9.86
N VAL A 26 24.22 -6.75 -9.22
CA VAL A 26 25.55 -7.12 -9.74
C VAL A 26 25.78 -8.64 -9.76
N HIS A 27 24.89 -9.39 -9.10
CA HIS A 27 24.93 -10.86 -9.04
C HIS A 27 24.17 -11.54 -10.18
N GLU A 28 23.58 -10.75 -11.08
CA GLU A 28 22.87 -11.22 -12.29
C GLU A 28 21.91 -12.40 -12.01
N PRO A 29 20.93 -12.23 -11.10
CA PRO A 29 20.05 -13.32 -10.71
C PRO A 29 19.20 -13.79 -11.90
N ARG A 30 18.98 -15.09 -12.00
CA ARG A 30 17.93 -15.69 -12.82
C ARG A 30 16.58 -15.42 -12.16
N ILE A 31 15.75 -14.60 -12.80
CA ILE A 31 14.45 -14.18 -12.27
C ILE A 31 13.35 -14.99 -12.96
N SER A 32 12.58 -15.74 -12.17
CA SER A 32 11.36 -16.41 -12.58
C SER A 32 10.16 -15.75 -11.89
N ALA A 33 8.95 -15.94 -12.42
CA ALA A 33 7.75 -15.36 -11.82
C ALA A 33 6.56 -16.32 -11.83
N LEU A 34 5.85 -16.40 -10.71
CA LEU A 34 4.54 -17.03 -10.58
C LEU A 34 3.46 -15.96 -10.75
N VAL A 35 2.64 -16.10 -11.79
CA VAL A 35 1.70 -15.06 -12.24
C VAL A 35 0.33 -15.65 -12.60
N THR A 36 -0.74 -14.86 -12.50
CA THR A 36 -2.08 -15.21 -13.01
C THR A 36 -2.29 -14.74 -14.46
N HIS A 37 -1.63 -13.66 -14.86
CA HIS A 37 -1.57 -13.20 -16.25
C HIS A 37 -0.14 -12.86 -16.69
N GLU A 38 0.08 -12.86 -18.00
CA GLU A 38 1.41 -12.56 -18.56
C GLU A 38 1.63 -11.05 -18.61
N ASN A 39 2.09 -10.48 -17.50
CA ASN A 39 2.53 -9.09 -17.43
C ASN A 39 3.71 -8.87 -18.41
N PRO A 40 3.59 -7.97 -19.40
CA PRO A 40 4.62 -7.79 -20.44
C PRO A 40 5.98 -7.37 -19.90
N GLY A 41 6.00 -6.55 -18.85
CA GLY A 41 7.23 -6.08 -18.23
C GLY A 41 7.98 -7.19 -17.50
N ILE A 42 7.26 -7.91 -16.64
CA ILE A 42 7.81 -9.08 -15.93
C ILE A 42 8.30 -10.13 -16.93
N ARG A 43 7.51 -10.42 -17.96
CA ARG A 43 7.89 -11.38 -19.01
C ARG A 43 9.24 -11.05 -19.64
N ARG A 44 9.46 -9.79 -20.04
CA ARG A 44 10.72 -9.35 -20.67
C ARG A 44 11.93 -9.53 -19.74
N ILE A 45 11.77 -9.28 -18.44
CA ILE A 45 12.83 -9.47 -17.43
C ILE A 45 13.11 -10.95 -17.18
N VAL A 46 12.06 -11.75 -17.11
CA VAL A 46 12.17 -13.20 -16.96
C VAL A 46 12.92 -13.81 -18.16
N GLU A 47 12.55 -13.42 -19.37
CA GLU A 47 13.21 -13.86 -20.60
C GLU A 47 14.68 -13.39 -20.66
N SER A 48 14.98 -12.14 -20.31
CA SER A 48 16.35 -11.61 -20.36
C SER A 48 17.29 -12.20 -19.30
N SER A 49 16.75 -12.60 -18.15
CA SER A 49 17.52 -13.25 -17.07
C SER A 49 17.61 -14.78 -17.21
N GLY A 50 17.00 -15.35 -18.25
CA GLY A 50 16.98 -16.81 -18.49
C GLY A 50 16.15 -17.60 -17.48
N GLY A 51 15.15 -16.95 -16.88
CA GLY A 51 14.18 -17.60 -16.00
C GLY A 51 12.93 -18.07 -16.74
N GLU A 52 11.89 -18.41 -15.97
CA GLU A 52 10.65 -18.94 -16.51
C GLU A 52 9.42 -18.27 -15.90
N LEU A 53 8.42 -17.98 -16.75
CA LEU A 53 7.13 -17.45 -16.34
C LEU A 53 6.17 -18.62 -16.09
N VAL A 54 5.76 -18.82 -14.84
CA VAL A 54 4.85 -19.89 -14.44
C VAL A 54 3.46 -19.32 -14.23
N LYS A 55 2.56 -19.63 -15.16
CA LYS A 55 1.14 -19.23 -15.03
C LYS A 55 0.39 -20.19 -14.12
N SER A 56 -0.09 -19.72 -12.97
CA SER A 56 -0.90 -20.49 -12.02
C SER A 56 -1.62 -19.56 -11.04
N GLU A 57 -2.43 -20.14 -10.14
CA GLU A 57 -3.03 -19.37 -9.03
C GLU A 57 -1.93 -18.88 -8.07
N LEU A 58 -2.11 -17.73 -7.43
CA LEU A 58 -1.16 -17.20 -6.45
C LEU A 58 -1.39 -17.77 -5.04
N ASP A 59 -1.50 -19.09 -4.96
CA ASP A 59 -1.74 -19.83 -3.73
C ASP A 59 -0.63 -20.87 -3.46
N GLN A 60 -0.77 -21.67 -2.39
CA GLN A 60 0.22 -22.68 -2.04
C GLN A 60 0.42 -23.74 -3.14
N LYS A 61 -0.62 -24.09 -3.90
CA LYS A 61 -0.54 -25.09 -4.98
C LYS A 61 0.21 -24.50 -6.17
N GLY A 62 -0.10 -23.26 -6.54
CA GLY A 62 0.61 -22.53 -7.59
C GLY A 62 2.09 -22.35 -7.24
N LEU A 63 2.41 -22.07 -5.97
CA LEU A 63 3.80 -22.04 -5.50
C LEU A 63 4.50 -23.39 -5.70
N VAL A 64 3.90 -24.50 -5.24
CA VAL A 64 4.50 -25.84 -5.40
C VAL A 64 4.75 -26.15 -6.88
N ASN A 65 3.80 -25.81 -7.77
CA ASN A 65 3.97 -25.97 -9.21
C ASN A 65 5.16 -25.13 -9.74
N ALA A 66 5.26 -23.87 -9.34
CA ALA A 66 6.37 -23.01 -9.74
C ALA A 66 7.72 -23.53 -9.23
N VAL A 67 7.79 -23.93 -7.95
CA VAL A 67 9.00 -24.51 -7.34
C VAL A 67 9.46 -25.76 -8.10
N ASN A 68 8.55 -26.67 -8.44
CA ASN A 68 8.89 -27.89 -9.18
C ASN A 68 9.44 -27.60 -10.60
N ARG A 69 9.03 -26.49 -11.22
CA ARG A 69 9.50 -26.11 -12.56
C ARG A 69 10.85 -25.40 -12.52
N VAL A 70 10.99 -24.39 -11.65
CA VAL A 70 12.11 -23.44 -11.72
C VAL A 70 13.18 -23.68 -10.65
N ASN A 71 12.88 -24.49 -9.62
CA ASN A 71 13.75 -24.80 -8.49
C ASN A 71 14.46 -23.54 -7.92
N PRO A 72 13.70 -22.59 -7.36
CA PRO A 72 14.24 -21.31 -6.92
C PRO A 72 15.01 -21.45 -5.61
N ASP A 73 16.03 -20.60 -5.43
CA ASP A 73 16.78 -20.50 -4.19
C ASP A 73 16.11 -19.52 -3.21
N LEU A 74 15.36 -18.56 -3.75
CA LEU A 74 14.71 -17.47 -3.03
C LEU A 74 13.30 -17.22 -3.58
N VAL A 75 12.31 -17.05 -2.70
CA VAL A 75 10.97 -16.56 -3.05
C VAL A 75 10.77 -15.13 -2.56
N VAL A 76 10.25 -14.25 -3.41
CA VAL A 76 9.88 -12.87 -3.08
C VAL A 76 8.39 -12.69 -3.33
N ILE A 77 7.62 -12.43 -2.29
CA ILE A 77 6.15 -12.28 -2.38
C ILE A 77 5.80 -10.80 -2.46
N GLY A 78 5.13 -10.40 -3.53
CA GLY A 78 4.67 -9.02 -3.72
C GLY A 78 3.29 -8.72 -3.13
N PRO A 79 2.22 -9.47 -3.51
CA PRO A 79 0.86 -9.18 -3.08
C PRO A 79 0.50 -9.73 -1.69
N GLU A 80 -0.56 -9.18 -1.15
CA GLU A 80 -1.12 -9.51 0.15
C GLU A 80 -1.86 -10.87 0.18
N GLU A 81 -2.68 -11.18 -0.84
CA GLU A 81 -3.50 -12.40 -0.85
C GLU A 81 -2.66 -13.70 -0.80
N PRO A 82 -1.51 -13.83 -1.48
CA PRO A 82 -0.62 -14.98 -1.30
C PRO A 82 -0.12 -15.15 0.13
N GLN A 83 0.11 -14.05 0.86
CA GLN A 83 0.53 -14.12 2.26
C GLN A 83 -0.63 -14.61 3.14
N PHE A 84 -1.85 -14.13 2.89
CA PHE A 84 -3.06 -14.63 3.59
C PHE A 84 -3.34 -16.10 3.29
N ALA A 85 -3.02 -16.55 2.07
CA ALA A 85 -3.15 -17.94 1.65
C ALA A 85 -2.02 -18.85 2.18
N GLY A 86 -1.02 -18.31 2.89
CA GLY A 86 0.09 -19.08 3.46
C GLY A 86 1.13 -19.54 2.43
N VAL A 87 1.32 -18.78 1.34
CA VAL A 87 2.38 -19.05 0.36
C VAL A 87 3.77 -18.98 1.00
N ALA A 88 4.01 -18.00 1.89
CA ALA A 88 5.27 -17.91 2.63
C ALA A 88 5.49 -19.14 3.53
N ASP A 89 4.45 -19.58 4.26
CA ASP A 89 4.51 -20.79 5.09
C ASP A 89 4.91 -22.01 4.25
N LYS A 90 4.30 -22.15 3.07
CA LYS A 90 4.58 -23.28 2.18
C LYS A 90 5.99 -23.23 1.60
N ALA A 91 6.50 -22.07 1.24
CA ALA A 91 7.88 -21.92 0.75
C ALA A 91 8.90 -22.31 1.83
N VAL A 92 8.68 -21.89 3.07
CA VAL A 92 9.53 -22.25 4.22
C VAL A 92 9.44 -23.75 4.53
N GLU A 93 8.26 -24.36 4.45
CA GLU A 93 8.09 -25.82 4.58
C GLU A 93 8.92 -26.60 3.55
N LEU A 94 9.02 -26.08 2.32
CA LEU A 94 9.86 -26.64 1.25
C LEU A 94 11.35 -26.33 1.42
N GLY A 95 11.74 -25.64 2.49
CA GLY A 95 13.14 -25.27 2.78
C GLY A 95 13.66 -24.11 1.94
N ILE A 96 12.78 -23.32 1.31
CA ILE A 96 13.16 -22.21 0.44
C ILE A 96 13.08 -20.88 1.21
N PRO A 97 14.21 -20.18 1.37
CA PRO A 97 14.23 -18.84 1.94
C PRO A 97 13.26 -17.89 1.24
N THR A 98 12.52 -17.12 2.05
CA THR A 98 11.40 -16.31 1.58
C THR A 98 11.47 -14.90 2.13
N PHE A 99 11.31 -13.91 1.24
CA PHE A 99 11.06 -12.52 1.57
C PHE A 99 9.56 -12.24 1.42
N GLY A 100 8.88 -12.12 2.55
CA GLY A 100 7.44 -12.23 2.68
C GLY A 100 7.12 -12.92 4.01
N VAL A 101 5.96 -12.62 4.59
CA VAL A 101 5.63 -13.07 5.94
C VAL A 101 4.63 -14.22 5.95
N PRO A 102 4.74 -15.15 6.93
CA PRO A 102 3.75 -16.21 7.13
C PRO A 102 2.37 -15.62 7.39
N ARG A 103 1.32 -16.41 7.13
CA ARG A 103 -0.08 -16.02 7.32
C ARG A 103 -0.35 -15.42 8.70
N SER A 104 0.28 -15.99 9.73
CA SER A 104 0.12 -15.55 11.11
C SER A 104 0.61 -14.12 11.37
N LEU A 105 1.67 -13.68 10.68
CA LEU A 105 2.18 -12.30 10.73
C LEU A 105 1.43 -11.39 9.74
N ALA A 106 1.00 -11.91 8.59
CA ALA A 106 0.19 -11.17 7.61
C ALA A 106 -1.17 -10.73 8.16
N MET A 107 -1.62 -11.30 9.28
CA MET A 107 -2.82 -10.89 10.01
C MET A 107 -2.85 -9.38 10.34
N ILE A 108 -1.68 -8.74 10.46
CA ILE A 108 -1.57 -7.28 10.66
C ILE A 108 -2.18 -6.46 9.51
N GLU A 109 -2.16 -6.99 8.28
CA GLU A 109 -2.87 -6.40 7.14
C GLU A 109 -4.23 -7.07 6.95
N GLN A 110 -4.31 -8.40 7.09
CA GLN A 110 -5.54 -9.16 6.83
C GLN A 110 -6.72 -8.69 7.68
N SER A 111 -6.49 -8.40 8.97
CA SER A 111 -7.53 -7.97 9.92
C SER A 111 -7.21 -6.60 10.50
N LYS A 112 -7.98 -5.59 10.07
CA LYS A 112 -7.91 -4.22 10.62
C LYS A 112 -8.25 -4.21 12.11
N ALA A 113 -9.17 -5.09 12.54
CA ALA A 113 -9.51 -5.24 13.95
C ALA A 113 -8.32 -5.75 14.78
N PHE A 114 -7.60 -6.76 14.29
CA PHE A 114 -6.41 -7.29 14.94
C PHE A 114 -5.32 -6.22 15.05
N ALA A 115 -5.05 -5.49 13.96
CA ALA A 115 -4.07 -4.40 13.95
C ALA A 115 -4.37 -3.34 15.01
N ARG A 116 -5.62 -2.89 15.10
CA ARG A 116 -6.04 -1.92 16.11
C ARG A 116 -5.95 -2.47 17.53
N ALA A 117 -6.40 -3.71 17.74
CA ALA A 117 -6.32 -4.36 19.05
C ALA A 117 -4.86 -4.48 19.53
N LEU A 118 -3.93 -4.82 18.63
CA LEU A 118 -2.51 -4.89 18.92
C LEU A 118 -1.96 -3.52 19.35
N MET A 119 -2.27 -2.46 18.59
CA MET A 119 -1.84 -1.09 18.93
C MET A 119 -2.34 -0.66 20.30
N TRP A 120 -3.61 -0.94 20.63
CA TRP A 120 -4.19 -0.60 21.92
C TRP A 120 -3.58 -1.42 23.06
N LYS A 121 -3.40 -2.73 22.88
CA LYS A 121 -2.78 -3.64 23.86
C LYS A 121 -1.35 -3.19 24.24
N TYR A 122 -0.58 -2.74 23.25
CA TYR A 122 0.82 -2.35 23.42
C TYR A 122 1.04 -0.83 23.56
N ARG A 123 -0.04 -0.05 23.71
CA ARG A 123 -0.01 1.41 23.82
C ARG A 123 0.86 2.07 22.74
N ILE A 124 0.68 1.62 21.50
CA ILE A 124 1.42 2.14 20.36
C ILE A 124 0.85 3.52 19.99
N PRO A 125 1.69 4.56 19.81
CA PRO A 125 1.24 5.90 19.42
C PRO A 125 0.55 5.89 18.04
N GLY A 126 -0.16 6.97 17.72
CA GLY A 126 -0.88 7.09 16.45
C GLY A 126 -2.08 6.13 16.31
N ARG A 127 -2.48 5.44 17.38
CA ARG A 127 -3.73 4.65 17.44
C ARG A 127 -4.95 5.58 17.47
N ILE A 128 -6.07 5.12 16.92
CA ILE A 128 -7.36 5.81 16.99
C ILE A 128 -8.40 4.93 17.68
N ALA A 129 -9.46 5.57 18.19
CA ALA A 129 -10.58 4.83 18.78
C ALA A 129 -11.25 3.97 17.70
N PHE A 130 -11.59 2.74 18.05
CA PHE A 130 -12.23 1.81 17.14
C PHE A 130 -13.13 0.84 17.89
N ARG A 131 -14.10 0.27 17.18
CA ARG A 131 -14.87 -0.89 17.61
C ARG A 131 -15.05 -1.83 16.43
N ALA A 132 -14.90 -3.13 16.68
CA ALA A 132 -15.09 -4.16 15.68
C ALA A 132 -16.33 -4.99 16.01
N PHE A 133 -17.02 -5.48 14.97
CA PHE A 133 -18.30 -6.16 15.09
C PHE A 133 -18.32 -7.44 14.29
N ARG A 134 -18.73 -8.53 14.95
CA ARG A 134 -19.09 -9.81 14.33
C ARG A 134 -20.59 -9.87 14.03
N ASN A 135 -21.41 -9.22 14.86
CA ASN A 135 -22.86 -9.17 14.74
C ASN A 135 -23.31 -7.85 14.10
N ILE A 136 -24.07 -7.97 13.01
CA ILE A 136 -24.59 -6.80 12.27
C ILE A 136 -25.55 -5.95 13.11
N ASN A 137 -26.38 -6.56 13.97
CA ASN A 137 -27.34 -5.84 14.80
C ASN A 137 -26.65 -4.97 15.85
N GLU A 138 -25.55 -5.46 16.43
CA GLU A 138 -24.73 -4.67 17.34
C GLU A 138 -24.07 -3.48 16.63
N ALA A 139 -23.59 -3.69 15.40
CA ALA A 139 -23.04 -2.61 14.58
C ALA A 139 -24.10 -1.54 14.26
N LEU A 140 -25.33 -1.97 13.92
CA LEU A 140 -26.47 -1.08 13.65
C LEU A 140 -26.90 -0.28 14.89
N GLN A 141 -26.89 -0.91 16.07
CA GLN A 141 -27.20 -0.22 17.32
C GLN A 141 -26.11 0.79 17.71
N TYR A 142 -24.85 0.45 17.47
CA TYR A 142 -23.74 1.37 17.74
C TYR A 142 -23.77 2.58 16.79
N ILE A 143 -23.96 2.33 15.48
CA ILE A 143 -23.82 3.38 14.47
C ILE A 143 -24.93 4.43 14.53
N SER A 144 -26.13 4.09 15.04
CA SER A 144 -27.24 5.02 15.17
C SER A 144 -26.96 6.19 16.14
N ASN A 145 -26.04 5.98 17.08
CA ASN A 145 -25.64 6.97 18.08
C ASN A 145 -24.22 7.50 17.85
N ALA A 146 -23.48 6.95 16.88
CA ALA A 146 -22.13 7.35 16.59
C ALA A 146 -22.09 8.69 15.83
N GLY A 147 -21.14 9.55 16.20
CA GLY A 147 -20.87 10.81 15.52
C GLY A 147 -20.12 10.63 14.19
N SER A 148 -19.07 11.40 13.97
CA SER A 148 -18.23 11.25 12.78
C SER A 148 -17.37 9.99 12.87
N VAL A 149 -17.49 9.10 11.89
CA VAL A 149 -16.82 7.78 11.91
C VAL A 149 -16.39 7.34 10.51
N ALA A 150 -15.38 6.48 10.46
CA ALA A 150 -15.04 5.69 9.28
C ALA A 150 -15.62 4.27 9.45
N ILE A 151 -16.39 3.80 8.49
CA ILE A 151 -16.90 2.42 8.43
C ILE A 151 -16.07 1.66 7.40
N LYS A 152 -15.44 0.57 7.83
CA LYS A 152 -14.53 -0.23 7.03
C LYS A 152 -14.90 -1.73 7.11
N PRO A 153 -14.66 -2.52 6.05
CA PRO A 153 -14.58 -3.96 6.19
C PRO A 153 -13.46 -4.32 7.18
N ALA A 154 -13.70 -5.29 8.04
CA ALA A 154 -12.69 -5.75 8.99
C ALA A 154 -11.54 -6.48 8.28
N ARG A 155 -11.85 -7.21 7.19
CA ARG A 155 -10.85 -7.86 6.34
C ARG A 155 -10.26 -6.88 5.35
N GLN A 156 -8.99 -7.06 4.99
CA GLN A 156 -8.44 -6.40 3.80
C GLN A 156 -9.17 -6.87 2.54
N SER A 157 -9.58 -5.91 1.69
CA SER A 157 -10.38 -6.16 0.48
C SER A 157 -10.02 -5.19 -0.66
N GLY A 158 -8.74 -4.81 -0.75
CA GLY A 158 -8.21 -3.93 -1.79
C GLY A 158 -8.81 -2.52 -1.77
N GLY A 159 -8.93 -1.90 -0.59
CA GLY A 159 -9.45 -0.54 -0.40
C GLY A 159 -10.97 -0.37 -0.61
N LYS A 160 -11.69 -1.43 -1.00
CA LYS A 160 -13.14 -1.37 -1.20
C LYS A 160 -13.90 -1.32 0.12
N GLY A 161 -15.01 -0.61 0.15
CA GLY A 161 -15.96 -0.65 1.27
C GLY A 161 -15.60 0.28 2.44
N VAL A 162 -14.56 1.11 2.31
CA VAL A 162 -14.24 2.18 3.25
C VAL A 162 -15.12 3.39 2.94
N ARG A 163 -15.79 3.95 3.95
CA ARG A 163 -16.49 5.24 3.86
C ARG A 163 -16.37 6.04 5.14
N VAL A 164 -16.11 7.34 4.99
CA VAL A 164 -16.06 8.30 6.09
C VAL A 164 -17.34 9.11 6.14
N PHE A 165 -17.96 9.19 7.32
CA PHE A 165 -19.18 9.95 7.57
C PHE A 165 -18.86 11.11 8.50
N TRP A 166 -19.12 12.34 8.05
CA TRP A 166 -18.96 13.56 8.83
C TRP A 166 -20.30 14.04 9.37
N ASP A 167 -20.51 13.84 10.66
CA ASP A 167 -21.71 14.27 11.38
C ASP A 167 -21.44 15.61 12.09
N ARG A 168 -21.42 16.70 11.31
CA ARG A 168 -21.12 18.05 11.80
C ARG A 168 -22.33 18.98 11.82
N LEU A 169 -23.38 18.64 11.09
CA LEU A 169 -24.54 19.51 10.87
C LEU A 169 -25.82 18.77 11.28
N ALA A 170 -26.48 19.25 12.33
CA ALA A 170 -27.62 18.57 12.95
C ALA A 170 -28.76 18.26 11.96
N TYR A 171 -28.99 19.13 10.97
CA TYR A 171 -30.06 18.95 9.99
C TYR A 171 -29.78 17.86 8.94
N LEU A 172 -28.53 17.37 8.83
CA LEU A 172 -28.16 16.26 7.95
C LEU A 172 -28.16 14.91 8.68
N ARG A 173 -28.41 14.90 9.99
CA ARG A 173 -28.18 13.75 10.86
C ARG A 173 -28.97 12.51 10.42
N ASP A 174 -30.25 12.67 10.08
CA ASP A 174 -31.10 11.56 9.67
C ASP A 174 -30.61 10.91 8.37
N GLY A 175 -30.31 11.73 7.35
CA GLY A 175 -29.76 11.22 6.08
C GLY A 175 -28.36 10.62 6.23
N ILE A 176 -27.51 11.17 7.10
CA ILE A 176 -26.20 10.59 7.42
C ILE A 176 -26.38 9.22 8.13
N ASN A 177 -27.33 9.11 9.05
CA ASN A 177 -27.63 7.86 9.74
C ASN A 177 -28.16 6.79 8.79
N GLU A 178 -29.06 7.13 7.86
CA GLU A 178 -29.51 6.21 6.81
C GLU A 178 -28.34 5.72 5.94
N ALA A 179 -27.44 6.62 5.55
CA ALA A 179 -26.28 6.29 4.74
C ALA A 179 -25.27 5.41 5.51
N LYS A 180 -25.06 5.67 6.81
CA LYS A 180 -24.26 4.84 7.71
C LYS A 180 -24.84 3.42 7.80
N VAL A 181 -26.15 3.29 8.02
CA VAL A 181 -26.85 1.99 8.06
C VAL A 181 -26.70 1.25 6.73
N SER A 182 -26.93 1.93 5.61
CA SER A 182 -26.76 1.34 4.27
C SER A 182 -25.33 0.83 4.04
N GLN A 183 -24.32 1.57 4.52
CA GLN A 183 -22.94 1.13 4.44
C GLN A 183 -22.65 -0.09 5.31
N ILE A 184 -23.16 -0.15 6.54
CA ILE A 184 -23.04 -1.35 7.41
C ILE A 184 -23.61 -2.58 6.71
N LEU A 185 -24.80 -2.47 6.10
CA LEU A 185 -25.42 -3.57 5.37
C LEU A 185 -24.58 -3.99 4.14
N THR A 186 -24.03 -3.02 3.41
CA THR A 186 -23.20 -3.27 2.22
C THR A 186 -21.91 -4.01 2.61
N VAL A 187 -21.16 -3.46 3.56
CA VAL A 187 -19.91 -4.07 4.06
C VAL A 187 -20.17 -5.48 4.61
N SER A 188 -21.27 -5.67 5.35
CA SER A 188 -21.61 -7.00 5.89
C SER A 188 -21.85 -8.04 4.79
N ARG A 189 -22.54 -7.67 3.70
CA ARG A 189 -22.77 -8.57 2.56
C ARG A 189 -21.48 -8.92 1.84
N ASP A 190 -20.64 -7.91 1.60
CA ASP A 190 -19.35 -8.10 0.93
C ASP A 190 -18.42 -8.99 1.77
N MET A 191 -18.46 -8.84 3.09
CA MET A 191 -17.64 -9.62 4.02
C MET A 191 -18.17 -11.03 4.25
N ALA A 192 -19.46 -11.30 4.04
CA ALA A 192 -20.02 -12.65 4.14
C ALA A 192 -19.43 -13.65 3.13
N ALA A 193 -18.77 -13.16 2.07
CA ALA A 193 -18.03 -14.00 1.12
C ALA A 193 -16.71 -14.53 1.70
N TYR A 194 -16.23 -13.97 2.82
CA TYR A 194 -14.98 -14.35 3.48
C TYR A 194 -15.29 -15.05 4.81
N GLY A 195 -14.48 -16.05 5.16
CA GLY A 195 -14.61 -16.82 6.40
C GLY A 195 -13.26 -17.05 7.10
N ASP A 196 -12.27 -16.22 6.79
CA ASP A 196 -10.90 -16.31 7.28
C ASP A 196 -10.60 -15.39 8.47
N ILE A 197 -11.56 -14.53 8.86
CA ILE A 197 -11.57 -13.72 10.08
C ILE A 197 -12.97 -13.70 10.71
N ASP A 198 -13.06 -13.42 12.01
CA ASP A 198 -14.34 -13.45 12.74
C ASP A 198 -15.14 -12.12 12.60
N GLU A 199 -14.45 -10.98 12.64
CA GLU A 199 -15.09 -9.67 12.53
C GLU A 199 -15.48 -9.35 11.10
N LEU A 200 -16.64 -8.72 10.92
CA LEU A 200 -17.13 -8.26 9.61
C LEU A 200 -16.83 -6.78 9.39
N ILE A 201 -17.01 -5.98 10.44
CA ILE A 201 -16.99 -4.51 10.33
C ILE A 201 -16.06 -3.93 11.38
N VAL A 202 -15.30 -2.92 10.98
CA VAL A 202 -14.61 -2.01 11.88
C VAL A 202 -15.20 -0.61 11.72
N VAL A 203 -15.56 0.00 12.85
CA VAL A 203 -15.97 1.40 12.92
C VAL A 203 -14.89 2.17 13.69
N GLU A 204 -14.27 3.14 13.05
CA GLU A 204 -13.17 3.93 13.60
C GLU A 204 -13.57 5.40 13.77
N GLU A 205 -12.83 6.10 14.63
CA GLU A 205 -12.85 7.56 14.66
C GLU A 205 -12.55 8.14 13.27
N ALA A 206 -13.39 9.06 12.80
CA ALA A 206 -13.11 9.81 11.58
C ALA A 206 -11.99 10.83 11.86
N VAL A 207 -10.86 10.65 11.19
CA VAL A 207 -9.75 11.59 11.21
C VAL A 207 -9.61 12.29 9.85
N THR A 208 -8.94 13.44 9.85
CA THR A 208 -8.65 14.19 8.63
C THR A 208 -7.25 14.76 8.72
N GLY A 209 -6.61 14.87 7.55
CA GLY A 209 -5.26 15.37 7.46
C GLY A 209 -4.58 15.02 6.15
N VAL A 210 -3.27 15.17 6.12
CA VAL A 210 -2.46 14.87 4.94
C VAL A 210 -1.90 13.47 5.05
N GLU A 211 -2.21 12.62 4.07
CA GLU A 211 -1.76 11.21 4.05
C GLU A 211 -0.35 11.04 3.51
N TYR A 212 0.35 10.05 4.04
CA TYR A 212 1.66 9.57 3.61
C TYR A 212 1.88 8.13 4.12
N THR A 213 2.72 7.36 3.44
CA THR A 213 3.05 5.98 3.75
C THR A 213 4.51 5.89 4.17
N VAL A 214 4.77 5.17 5.25
CA VAL A 214 6.13 4.79 5.70
C VAL A 214 6.28 3.29 5.56
N GLN A 215 7.25 2.87 4.75
CA GLN A 215 7.54 1.47 4.47
C GLN A 215 8.87 1.10 5.14
N VAL A 216 8.93 -0.06 5.81
CA VAL A 216 10.18 -0.55 6.39
C VAL A 216 10.45 -1.98 5.91
N ILE A 217 11.68 -2.25 5.46
CA ILE A 217 12.19 -3.60 5.26
C ILE A 217 12.68 -4.11 6.62
N SER A 218 12.32 -5.32 7.03
CA SER A 218 12.74 -5.91 8.30
C SER A 218 13.32 -7.31 8.14
N ASP A 219 14.25 -7.64 9.04
CA ASP A 219 14.82 -8.98 9.25
C ASP A 219 14.35 -9.63 10.58
N GLY A 220 13.36 -8.99 11.21
CA GLY A 220 12.80 -9.32 12.52
C GLY A 220 13.54 -8.69 13.71
N LYS A 221 14.72 -8.08 13.52
CA LYS A 221 15.51 -7.44 14.58
C LYS A 221 15.84 -5.99 14.28
N SER A 222 16.18 -5.70 13.04
CA SER A 222 16.54 -4.42 12.47
C SER A 222 15.57 -4.03 11.37
N ILE A 223 15.53 -2.75 11.05
CA ILE A 223 14.71 -2.19 9.97
C ILE A 223 15.53 -1.26 9.08
N ILE A 224 15.19 -1.22 7.80
CA ILE A 224 15.54 -0.15 6.87
C ILE A 224 14.26 0.62 6.58
N ALA A 225 14.19 1.87 7.03
CA ALA A 225 13.09 2.76 6.70
C ALA A 225 13.29 3.35 5.30
N LEU A 226 12.30 3.17 4.41
CA LEU A 226 12.29 3.75 3.07
C LEU A 226 11.71 5.17 3.13
N PRO A 227 12.10 6.08 2.21
CA PRO A 227 11.58 7.44 2.17
C PRO A 227 10.05 7.48 2.26
N PRO A 228 9.46 8.46 2.98
CA PRO A 228 8.03 8.58 3.06
C PRO A 228 7.46 8.91 1.68
N ILE A 229 6.35 8.28 1.34
CA ILE A 229 5.72 8.38 0.02
C ILE A 229 4.27 8.81 0.20
N GLN A 230 3.79 9.76 -0.59
CA GLN A 230 2.37 10.09 -0.60
C GLN A 230 1.69 9.37 -1.77
N ASP A 231 0.82 8.41 -1.45
CA ASP A 231 -0.15 7.84 -2.38
C ASP A 231 -1.37 8.77 -2.56
N HIS A 232 -2.08 8.59 -3.67
CA HIS A 232 -3.31 9.27 -4.03
C HIS A 232 -4.42 8.25 -4.27
N PRO A 233 -5.13 7.81 -3.20
CA PRO A 233 -6.07 6.70 -3.28
C PRO A 233 -7.35 7.03 -4.06
N HIS A 234 -7.66 8.31 -4.28
CA HIS A 234 -8.85 8.75 -4.99
C HIS A 234 -8.65 8.75 -6.50
N VAL A 235 -9.69 8.33 -7.22
CA VAL A 235 -9.63 8.04 -8.65
C VAL A 235 -9.56 9.28 -9.54
N PHE A 236 -10.12 10.41 -9.10
CA PHE A 236 -10.13 11.66 -9.88
C PHE A 236 -9.34 12.78 -9.20
N ASP A 237 -9.01 13.79 -10.00
CA ASP A 237 -8.28 14.99 -9.57
C ASP A 237 -8.93 15.64 -8.35
N HIS A 238 -8.13 16.32 -7.54
CA HIS A 238 -8.56 16.99 -6.31
C HIS A 238 -9.10 16.06 -5.22
N ASP A 239 -8.67 14.79 -5.23
CA ASP A 239 -9.03 13.78 -4.23
C ASP A 239 -10.54 13.48 -4.17
N ILE A 240 -11.18 13.41 -5.35
CA ILE A 240 -12.61 13.12 -5.45
C ILE A 240 -12.87 11.75 -6.09
N GLY A 241 -14.10 11.28 -5.92
CA GLY A 241 -14.53 9.97 -6.41
C GLY A 241 -14.25 8.84 -5.40
N PRO A 242 -14.40 7.58 -5.81
CA PRO A 242 -14.14 6.46 -4.93
C PRO A 242 -12.64 6.28 -4.63
N GLU A 243 -12.35 5.72 -3.46
CA GLU A 243 -11.03 5.17 -3.15
C GLU A 243 -10.74 3.94 -4.04
N CYS A 244 -9.47 3.77 -4.36
CA CYS A 244 -8.93 2.68 -5.16
C CYS A 244 -7.53 2.31 -4.63
N GLY A 245 -6.83 1.40 -5.31
CA GLY A 245 -5.48 1.01 -4.90
C GLY A 245 -4.39 2.05 -5.19
N GLY A 246 -4.70 3.34 -5.33
CA GLY A 246 -3.74 4.42 -5.63
C GLY A 246 -3.66 4.79 -7.11
N MET A 247 -3.87 6.07 -7.47
CA MET A 247 -3.73 6.57 -8.85
C MET A 247 -2.33 7.09 -9.17
N GLY A 248 -1.42 7.07 -8.20
CA GLY A 248 -0.04 7.54 -8.35
C GLY A 248 0.54 7.98 -7.01
N ALA A 249 1.86 8.05 -6.94
CA ALA A 249 2.56 8.39 -5.73
C ALA A 249 3.71 9.36 -5.96
N ILE A 250 4.08 10.09 -4.91
CA ILE A 250 5.20 11.05 -4.94
C ILE A 250 6.17 10.83 -3.78
N ALA A 251 7.44 11.17 -3.99
CA ALA A 251 8.45 11.29 -2.94
C ALA A 251 9.55 12.31 -3.29
N GLY A 252 10.30 12.75 -2.28
CA GLY A 252 11.38 13.73 -2.41
C GLY A 252 10.89 15.19 -2.42
N PRO A 253 11.75 16.17 -2.78
CA PRO A 253 13.16 16.04 -3.20
C PRO A 253 14.15 15.78 -2.06
N GLY A 254 13.76 15.89 -0.79
CA GLY A 254 14.64 15.66 0.37
C GLY A 254 14.58 14.23 0.92
N PRO A 255 15.14 13.98 2.12
CA PRO A 255 14.96 12.72 2.84
C PRO A 255 13.49 12.48 3.28
N SER A 256 12.62 13.48 3.10
CA SER A 256 11.20 13.48 3.46
C SER A 256 10.35 14.19 2.39
N LEU A 257 9.04 14.05 2.51
CA LEU A 257 8.04 14.79 1.73
C LEU A 257 8.04 16.27 2.11
N PRO A 258 7.71 17.20 1.19
CA PRO A 258 7.83 18.63 1.43
C PRO A 258 6.92 19.16 2.57
N PHE A 259 5.87 18.42 2.90
CA PHE A 259 4.92 18.77 3.96
C PHE A 259 5.18 18.01 5.28
N LEU A 260 6.15 17.10 5.35
CA LEU A 260 6.41 16.22 6.49
C LEU A 260 7.78 16.54 7.12
N THR A 261 7.80 16.84 8.42
CA THR A 261 9.07 17.12 9.12
C THR A 261 9.85 15.84 9.41
N GLN A 262 11.15 15.98 9.65
CA GLN A 262 12.00 14.85 10.05
C GLN A 262 11.52 14.21 11.36
N GLU A 263 11.10 15.02 12.35
CA GLU A 263 10.53 14.57 13.62
C GLU A 263 9.26 13.71 13.41
N GLU A 264 8.36 14.15 12.53
CA GLU A 264 7.12 13.42 12.22
C GLU A 264 7.40 12.10 11.50
N TYR A 265 8.40 12.09 10.61
CA TYR A 265 8.84 10.88 9.92
C TYR A 265 9.48 9.88 10.90
N GLU A 266 10.36 10.33 11.78
CA GLU A 266 10.98 9.49 12.83
C GLU A 266 9.94 8.93 13.82
N GLU A 267 8.96 9.73 14.23
CA GLU A 267 7.82 9.28 15.05
C GLU A 267 7.03 8.17 14.33
N SER A 268 6.83 8.31 13.02
CA SER A 268 6.14 7.31 12.20
C SER A 268 6.93 6.01 12.07
N ILE A 269 8.25 6.09 11.84
CA ILE A 269 9.15 4.91 11.84
C ILE A 269 9.07 4.19 13.18
N GLU A 270 9.10 4.95 14.28
CA GLU A 270 9.02 4.40 15.63
C GLU A 270 7.70 3.68 15.88
N ILE A 271 6.57 4.23 15.40
CA ILE A 271 5.26 3.56 15.45
C ILE A 271 5.30 2.22 14.71
N VAL A 272 5.83 2.19 13.47
CA VAL A 272 5.96 0.94 12.70
C VAL A 272 6.87 -0.07 13.42
N ARG A 273 8.01 0.39 13.96
CA ARG A 273 8.96 -0.44 14.72
C ARG A 273 8.32 -1.05 15.98
N ARG A 274 7.56 -0.27 16.74
CA ARG A 274 6.84 -0.74 17.93
C ARG A 274 5.78 -1.77 17.58
N THR A 275 5.05 -1.57 16.49
CA THR A 275 4.07 -2.55 16.00
C THR A 275 4.74 -3.84 15.57
N LEU A 276 5.84 -3.76 14.82
CA LEU A 276 6.58 -4.94 14.41
C LEU A 276 7.04 -5.76 15.63
N ASN A 277 7.60 -5.10 16.65
CA ASN A 277 8.01 -5.75 17.89
C ASN A 277 6.84 -6.38 18.65
N ALA A 278 5.71 -5.67 18.75
CA ALA A 278 4.50 -6.18 19.39
C ALA A 278 3.94 -7.41 18.66
N LEU A 279 3.89 -7.34 17.33
CA LEU A 279 3.40 -8.42 16.47
C LEU A 279 4.25 -9.68 16.64
N GLN A 280 5.57 -9.56 16.55
CA GLN A 280 6.48 -10.69 16.77
C GLN A 280 6.34 -11.27 18.18
N ARG A 281 6.10 -10.43 19.20
CA ARG A 281 5.88 -10.89 20.57
C ARG A 281 4.57 -11.67 20.74
N GLU A 282 3.51 -11.29 20.04
CA GLU A 282 2.23 -12.01 20.07
C GLU A 282 2.27 -13.31 19.26
N ILE A 283 2.92 -13.30 18.10
CA ILE A 283 2.82 -14.38 17.11
C ILE A 283 4.01 -15.34 17.18
N GLY A 284 5.23 -14.85 17.42
CA GLY A 284 6.45 -15.64 17.63
C GLY A 284 7.51 -15.56 16.52
N PRO A 285 7.20 -15.87 15.24
CA PRO A 285 8.17 -15.87 14.14
C PRO A 285 8.82 -14.50 13.89
N ARG A 286 9.98 -14.52 13.23
CA ARG A 286 10.64 -13.31 12.72
C ARG A 286 9.83 -12.69 11.58
N TYR A 287 9.66 -11.39 11.61
CA TYR A 287 9.09 -10.62 10.50
C TYR A 287 10.16 -10.34 9.44
N VAL A 288 10.21 -11.16 8.39
CA VAL A 288 11.16 -11.01 7.27
C VAL A 288 10.40 -10.57 6.02
N GLY A 289 10.51 -9.29 5.67
CA GLY A 289 9.72 -8.71 4.60
C GLY A 289 9.52 -7.22 4.78
N VAL A 290 8.44 -6.68 4.23
CA VAL A 290 8.08 -5.26 4.37
C VAL A 290 6.88 -5.10 5.30
N LEU A 291 6.95 -4.13 6.21
CA LEU A 291 5.79 -3.62 6.93
C LEU A 291 5.63 -2.15 6.57
N SER A 292 4.46 -1.80 6.06
CA SER A 292 4.13 -0.44 5.64
C SER A 292 3.00 0.08 6.52
N GLY A 293 3.14 1.29 7.05
CA GLY A 293 2.05 2.02 7.68
C GLY A 293 1.58 3.13 6.76
N GLN A 294 0.29 3.16 6.44
CA GLN A 294 -0.34 4.36 5.89
C GLN A 294 -0.69 5.27 7.07
N PHE A 295 -0.11 6.46 7.06
CA PHE A 295 -0.29 7.49 8.06
C PHE A 295 -1.09 8.65 7.50
N MET A 296 -1.66 9.40 8.43
CA MET A 296 -2.21 10.71 8.19
C MET A 296 -1.64 11.65 9.25
N LEU A 297 -1.16 12.82 8.83
CA LEU A 297 -0.82 13.88 9.78
C LEU A 297 -2.13 14.54 10.21
N THR A 298 -2.57 14.28 11.44
CA THR A 298 -3.85 14.78 11.97
C THR A 298 -3.64 15.76 13.11
N ILE A 299 -4.72 16.29 13.68
CA ILE A 299 -4.67 17.11 14.90
C ILE A 299 -4.15 16.36 16.14
N TYR A 300 -3.83 15.07 16.02
CA TYR A 300 -3.15 14.24 17.02
C TYR A 300 -1.65 14.02 16.73
N GLY A 301 -1.16 14.48 15.58
CA GLY A 301 0.16 14.18 15.03
C GLY A 301 0.12 12.99 14.05
N PRO A 302 1.27 12.33 13.82
CA PRO A 302 1.33 11.09 13.04
C PRO A 302 0.33 10.04 13.53
N THR A 303 -0.69 9.76 12.72
CA THR A 303 -1.80 8.87 13.05
C THR A 303 -1.85 7.75 12.04
N LEU A 304 -1.81 6.49 12.49
CA LEU A 304 -1.84 5.35 11.60
C LEU A 304 -3.28 5.07 11.14
N ILE A 305 -3.48 4.94 9.84
CA ILE A 305 -4.75 4.61 9.20
C ILE A 305 -4.89 3.11 8.96
N GLU A 306 -3.86 2.45 8.42
CA GLU A 306 -3.80 1.00 8.27
C GLU A 306 -2.37 0.50 8.06
N TYR A 307 -2.18 -0.82 8.16
CA TYR A 307 -0.92 -1.49 7.86
C TYR A 307 -1.03 -2.33 6.59
N TYR A 308 0.09 -2.45 5.89
CA TYR A 308 0.31 -3.41 4.82
C TYR A 308 1.52 -4.29 5.16
N SER A 309 1.40 -5.59 4.94
CA SER A 309 2.42 -6.60 5.21
C SER A 309 3.36 -6.85 4.02
N ARG A 310 3.42 -5.87 3.12
CA ARG A 310 4.16 -5.90 1.85
C ARG A 310 4.47 -4.48 1.39
N PHE A 311 5.19 -4.37 0.27
CA PHE A 311 5.39 -3.09 -0.40
C PHE A 311 4.06 -2.46 -0.88
N GLY A 312 3.95 -1.14 -0.79
CA GLY A 312 2.86 -0.38 -1.39
C GLY A 312 2.80 -0.52 -2.91
N ASP A 313 1.64 -0.29 -3.51
CA ASP A 313 1.45 -0.25 -4.96
C ASP A 313 0.47 0.90 -5.23
N PRO A 314 0.94 2.08 -5.69
CA PRO A 314 2.16 2.29 -6.48
C PRO A 314 3.43 2.69 -5.69
N GLU A 315 3.40 2.74 -4.36
CA GLU A 315 4.51 3.32 -3.58
C GLU A 315 5.85 2.57 -3.75
N ALA A 316 5.83 1.27 -4.05
CA ALA A 316 7.05 0.52 -4.35
C ALA A 316 7.89 1.15 -5.46
N LEU A 317 7.25 1.68 -6.51
CA LEU A 317 7.96 2.25 -7.66
C LEU A 317 8.84 3.42 -7.21
N ASN A 318 8.25 4.36 -6.46
CA ASN A 318 8.95 5.51 -5.92
C ASN A 318 10.06 5.08 -4.94
N ALA A 319 9.75 4.18 -4.01
CA ALA A 319 10.72 3.69 -3.02
C ALA A 319 11.95 3.04 -3.67
N LEU A 320 11.73 2.13 -4.62
CA LEU A 320 12.78 1.36 -5.29
C LEU A 320 13.59 2.22 -6.27
N ALA A 321 12.98 3.25 -6.86
CA ALA A 321 13.67 4.22 -7.70
C ALA A 321 14.62 5.14 -6.92
N MET A 322 14.23 5.51 -5.69
CA MET A 322 15.08 6.28 -4.78
C MET A 322 16.18 5.43 -4.15
N LEU A 323 15.98 4.12 -3.99
CA LEU A 323 16.97 3.22 -3.39
C LEU A 323 18.27 3.19 -4.21
N ASN A 324 19.37 3.60 -3.60
CA ASN A 324 20.73 3.41 -4.09
C ASN A 324 21.40 2.28 -3.30
N GLY A 325 21.24 1.06 -3.80
CA GLY A 325 21.74 -0.17 -3.19
C GLY A 325 21.27 -1.38 -4.00
N ASP A 326 21.94 -2.52 -3.81
CA ASP A 326 21.54 -3.78 -4.42
C ASP A 326 20.39 -4.40 -3.63
N LEU A 327 19.21 -4.48 -4.25
CA LEU A 327 18.01 -5.00 -3.61
C LEU A 327 18.15 -6.49 -3.26
N LEU A 328 18.87 -7.28 -4.06
CA LEU A 328 19.10 -8.69 -3.78
C LEU A 328 19.96 -8.84 -2.52
N GLU A 329 21.01 -8.03 -2.37
CA GLU A 329 21.83 -8.03 -1.14
C GLU A 329 21.03 -7.64 0.11
N ILE A 330 20.14 -6.65 -0.02
CA ILE A 330 19.24 -6.22 1.06
C ILE A 330 18.30 -7.36 1.46
N ILE A 331 17.67 -8.03 0.49
CA ILE A 331 16.75 -9.14 0.74
C ILE A 331 17.49 -10.33 1.36
N GLU A 332 18.66 -10.69 0.84
CA GLU A 332 19.51 -11.76 1.39
C GLU A 332 19.90 -11.48 2.84
N ALA A 333 20.31 -10.25 3.13
CA ALA A 333 20.63 -9.85 4.50
C ALA A 333 19.40 -9.85 5.42
N ALA A 334 18.21 -9.52 4.90
CA ALA A 334 16.98 -9.60 5.67
C ALA A 334 16.65 -11.05 6.06
N ILE A 335 16.80 -11.98 5.13
CA ILE A 335 16.59 -13.41 5.37
C ILE A 335 17.59 -13.94 6.41
N GLU A 336 18.85 -13.53 6.30
CA GLU A 336 19.93 -13.97 7.18
C GLU A 336 19.97 -13.25 8.54
N GLY A 337 19.14 -12.22 8.76
CA GLY A 337 19.13 -11.46 10.03
C GLY A 337 20.36 -10.55 10.20
N ARG A 338 20.87 -10.01 9.08
CA ARG A 338 22.07 -9.15 9.02
C ARG A 338 21.77 -7.77 8.41
N LEU A 339 20.51 -7.33 8.44
CA LEU A 339 20.06 -6.14 7.72
C LEU A 339 20.78 -4.87 8.18
N SER A 340 21.14 -4.79 9.46
CA SER A 340 21.90 -3.67 10.04
C SER A 340 23.31 -3.46 9.46
N SER A 341 23.84 -4.44 8.72
CA SER A 341 25.18 -4.39 8.12
C SER A 341 25.18 -4.05 6.63
N VAL A 342 24.00 -3.97 6.01
CA VAL A 342 23.88 -3.70 4.58
C VAL A 342 24.19 -2.25 4.27
N LYS A 343 24.93 -2.03 3.18
CA LYS A 343 25.17 -0.68 2.66
C LYS A 343 24.06 -0.30 1.71
N TYR A 344 23.40 0.81 2.01
CA TYR A 344 22.41 1.42 1.14
C TYR A 344 22.41 2.93 1.38
N SER A 345 21.91 3.67 0.40
CA SER A 345 21.49 5.05 0.58
C SER A 345 20.23 5.31 -0.23
N PHE A 346 19.67 6.51 -0.11
CA PHE A 346 18.62 6.98 -0.99
C PHE A 346 19.14 8.17 -1.79
N LYS A 347 18.63 8.34 -3.01
CA LYS A 347 18.97 9.50 -3.84
C LYS A 347 18.49 10.77 -3.15
N GLU A 348 19.41 11.67 -2.84
CA GLU A 348 19.11 12.99 -2.27
C GLU A 348 18.88 14.01 -3.39
N GLY A 349 18.01 14.99 -3.15
CA GLY A 349 17.70 16.05 -4.11
C GLY A 349 16.82 15.62 -5.29
N ILE A 350 16.30 14.38 -5.28
CA ILE A 350 15.53 13.81 -6.39
C ILE A 350 14.05 13.68 -6.01
N VAL A 351 13.18 14.19 -6.88
CA VAL A 351 11.75 13.93 -6.88
C VAL A 351 11.44 12.67 -7.69
N THR A 352 10.54 11.84 -7.17
CA THR A 352 9.87 10.79 -7.96
C THR A 352 8.39 11.09 -8.03
N ILE A 353 7.81 10.96 -9.23
CA ILE A 353 6.36 11.00 -9.45
C ILE A 353 6.01 9.73 -10.21
N SER A 354 5.05 8.96 -9.70
CA SER A 354 4.41 7.87 -10.42
C SER A 354 2.95 8.20 -10.67
N LYS A 355 2.42 7.82 -11.84
CA LYS A 355 1.02 8.00 -12.20
C LYS A 355 0.50 6.74 -12.87
N ALA A 356 -0.60 6.23 -12.35
CA ALA A 356 -1.31 5.10 -12.94
C ALA A 356 -2.18 5.58 -14.10
N VAL A 357 -2.12 4.84 -15.20
CA VAL A 357 -3.04 4.94 -16.33
C VAL A 357 -3.99 3.76 -16.26
N ALA A 358 -5.28 4.04 -16.13
CA ALA A 358 -6.34 3.05 -16.03
C ALA A 358 -7.38 3.25 -17.13
N PRO A 359 -8.02 2.18 -17.62
CA PRO A 359 -9.20 2.31 -18.47
C PRO A 359 -10.40 2.84 -17.69
N MET A 360 -11.19 3.71 -18.31
CA MET A 360 -12.45 4.19 -17.71
C MET A 360 -13.35 3.01 -17.32
N GLY A 361 -13.90 3.08 -16.12
CA GLY A 361 -14.65 2.00 -15.48
C GLY A 361 -13.96 1.46 -14.23
N TYR A 362 -12.62 1.51 -14.15
CA TYR A 362 -11.92 1.35 -12.89
C TYR A 362 -12.39 2.43 -11.87
N PRO A 363 -12.59 2.10 -10.57
CA PRO A 363 -12.34 0.81 -9.92
C PRO A 363 -13.57 -0.09 -9.79
N HIS A 364 -14.77 0.44 -10.04
CA HIS A 364 -16.04 -0.24 -9.75
C HIS A 364 -16.59 -1.03 -10.93
N ASN A 365 -16.57 -0.46 -12.14
CA ASN A 365 -17.13 -1.06 -13.36
C ASN A 365 -16.06 -1.85 -14.13
N ARG A 366 -15.51 -2.87 -13.47
CA ARG A 366 -14.39 -3.69 -13.99
C ARG A 366 -14.66 -4.37 -15.34
N GLY A 367 -15.92 -4.68 -15.65
CA GLY A 367 -16.31 -5.23 -16.95
C GLY A 367 -16.09 -4.25 -18.10
N LEU A 368 -16.36 -2.95 -17.88
CA LEU A 368 -16.10 -1.90 -18.88
C LEU A 368 -14.60 -1.63 -19.06
N ALA A 369 -13.81 -1.87 -18.02
CA ALA A 369 -12.36 -1.71 -18.05
C ALA A 369 -11.62 -2.82 -18.82
N ARG A 370 -12.27 -3.94 -19.14
CA ARG A 370 -11.62 -5.15 -19.68
C ARG A 370 -11.54 -5.19 -21.19
N GLY A 371 -10.43 -5.73 -21.69
CA GLY A 371 -10.19 -6.06 -23.08
C GLY A 371 -9.94 -4.85 -23.98
N LYS A 372 -9.63 -3.68 -23.41
CA LYS A 372 -9.42 -2.43 -24.15
C LYS A 372 -8.03 -2.39 -24.74
N SER A 373 -7.92 -1.91 -25.96
CA SER A 373 -6.70 -1.95 -26.75
C SER A 373 -5.92 -0.66 -26.57
N MET A 374 -4.63 -0.77 -26.25
CA MET A 374 -3.73 0.37 -26.12
C MET A 374 -2.39 0.14 -26.84
N ILE A 375 -1.79 1.23 -27.28
CA ILE A 375 -0.44 1.32 -27.80
C ILE A 375 0.37 2.18 -26.83
N ILE A 376 1.59 1.75 -26.56
CA ILE A 376 2.53 2.47 -25.71
C ILE A 376 3.82 2.62 -26.51
N ASP A 377 4.18 3.87 -26.82
CA ASP A 377 5.47 4.20 -27.42
C ASP A 377 6.56 4.18 -26.33
N MET A 378 7.07 2.96 -26.07
CA MET A 378 8.08 2.71 -25.03
C MET A 378 9.39 3.46 -25.28
N ASP A 379 9.81 3.60 -26.54
CA ASP A 379 11.05 4.27 -26.89
C ASP A 379 10.95 5.78 -26.70
N GLY A 380 9.83 6.39 -27.07
CA GLY A 380 9.55 7.79 -26.79
C GLY A 380 9.55 8.10 -25.28
N ILE A 381 8.90 7.24 -24.48
CA ILE A 381 8.84 7.40 -23.01
C ILE A 381 10.24 7.27 -22.39
N ARG A 382 11.01 6.24 -22.78
CA ARG A 382 12.39 6.05 -22.30
C ARG A 382 13.33 7.15 -22.75
N GLY A 383 13.18 7.66 -23.97
CA GLY A 383 13.94 8.78 -24.49
C GLY A 383 13.77 10.07 -23.67
N MET A 384 12.66 10.21 -22.95
CA MET A 384 12.41 11.30 -22.00
C MET A 384 12.89 11.00 -20.56
N GLY A 385 13.44 9.80 -20.31
CA GLY A 385 13.92 9.38 -18.99
C GLY A 385 12.83 8.91 -18.02
N CYS A 386 11.67 8.50 -18.55
CA CYS A 386 10.59 7.86 -17.77
C CYS A 386 10.66 6.34 -17.90
N GLU A 387 10.17 5.65 -16.87
CA GLU A 387 9.97 4.20 -16.87
C GLU A 387 8.49 3.83 -16.89
N VAL A 388 8.14 2.70 -17.51
CA VAL A 388 6.76 2.19 -17.56
C VAL A 388 6.71 0.83 -16.87
N TYR A 389 5.87 0.75 -15.84
CA TYR A 389 5.58 -0.48 -15.11
C TYR A 389 4.20 -1.00 -15.47
N PHE A 390 4.14 -2.12 -16.18
CA PHE A 390 2.91 -2.83 -16.48
C PHE A 390 2.25 -3.39 -15.20
N GLY A 391 0.92 -3.25 -15.11
CA GLY A 391 0.09 -3.83 -14.06
C GLY A 391 -0.95 -4.80 -14.64
N SER A 392 -2.20 -4.37 -14.70
CA SER A 392 -3.36 -5.19 -15.13
C SER A 392 -3.55 -5.17 -16.65
N VAL A 393 -2.57 -5.72 -17.37
CA VAL A 393 -2.49 -5.69 -18.83
C VAL A 393 -1.71 -6.90 -19.36
N ILE A 394 -2.06 -7.33 -20.57
CA ILE A 394 -1.34 -8.38 -21.32
C ILE A 394 -0.94 -7.86 -22.70
N GLU A 395 0.04 -8.48 -23.34
CA GLU A 395 0.43 -8.19 -24.73
C GLU A 395 -0.16 -9.26 -25.66
N GLU A 396 -0.93 -8.85 -26.67
CA GLU A 396 -1.60 -9.72 -27.62
C GLU A 396 -1.63 -9.07 -29.01
N GLY A 397 -1.09 -9.75 -30.02
CA GLY A 397 -1.12 -9.28 -31.41
C GLY A 397 -0.38 -7.96 -31.66
N GLY A 398 0.69 -7.69 -30.90
CA GLY A 398 1.45 -6.44 -30.97
C GLY A 398 0.76 -5.23 -30.33
N LEU A 399 -0.36 -5.47 -29.62
CA LEU A 399 -1.07 -4.47 -28.84
C LEU A 399 -1.07 -4.88 -27.37
N TYR A 400 -1.33 -3.91 -26.50
CA TYR A 400 -1.60 -4.17 -25.09
C TYR A 400 -3.11 -4.21 -24.85
N LYS A 401 -3.57 -5.19 -24.07
CA LYS A 401 -4.98 -5.38 -23.72
C LYS A 401 -5.18 -5.22 -22.22
N THR A 402 -6.04 -4.30 -21.82
CA THR A 402 -6.37 -4.09 -20.40
C THR A 402 -7.11 -5.28 -19.82
N LEU A 403 -6.88 -5.58 -18.55
CA LEU A 403 -7.63 -6.60 -17.83
C LEU A 403 -8.76 -5.98 -17.01
N SER A 404 -8.53 -5.39 -15.84
CA SER A 404 -9.66 -4.78 -15.09
C SER A 404 -9.28 -3.71 -14.07
N SER A 405 -7.98 -3.44 -13.92
CA SER A 405 -7.42 -2.50 -12.97
C SER A 405 -6.51 -1.50 -13.70
N ARG A 406 -5.67 -0.79 -12.95
CA ARG A 406 -4.57 0.05 -13.46
C ARG A 406 -3.76 -0.74 -14.49
N ALA A 407 -3.68 -0.22 -15.71
CA ALA A 407 -3.07 -0.94 -16.81
C ALA A 407 -1.55 -0.82 -16.76
N VAL A 408 -1.06 0.41 -16.61
CA VAL A 408 0.37 0.73 -16.49
C VAL A 408 0.57 1.87 -15.51
N GLU A 409 1.78 1.99 -14.97
CA GLU A 409 2.22 3.07 -14.11
C GLU A 409 3.48 3.68 -14.72
N VAL A 410 3.43 4.98 -15.00
CA VAL A 410 4.60 5.73 -15.49
C VAL A 410 5.32 6.31 -14.29
N LEU A 411 6.63 6.19 -14.24
CA LEU A 411 7.49 6.79 -13.21
C LEU A 411 8.45 7.77 -13.87
N ALA A 412 8.51 8.99 -13.35
CA ALA A 412 9.50 9.99 -13.70
C ALA A 412 10.35 10.40 -12.50
N MET A 413 11.59 10.77 -12.78
CA MET A 413 12.53 11.37 -11.83
C MET A 413 12.98 12.75 -12.32
N GLY A 414 13.25 13.66 -11.39
CA GLY A 414 13.79 14.98 -11.68
C GLY A 414 14.21 15.71 -10.41
N ASN A 415 14.65 16.96 -10.54
CA ASN A 415 15.20 17.72 -9.40
C ASN A 415 14.11 18.50 -8.65
N THR A 416 13.01 18.86 -9.33
CA THR A 416 11.89 19.60 -8.76
C THR A 416 10.57 18.93 -9.13
N TYR A 417 9.51 19.25 -8.37
CA TYR A 417 8.17 18.77 -8.67
C TYR A 417 7.68 19.27 -10.03
N GLY A 418 7.81 20.58 -10.32
CA GLY A 418 7.39 21.16 -11.60
C GLY A 418 8.03 20.50 -12.83
N GLU A 419 9.37 20.34 -12.84
CA GLU A 419 10.07 19.69 -13.96
C GLU A 419 9.64 18.22 -14.12
N THR A 420 9.56 17.49 -13.00
CA THR A 420 9.20 16.06 -13.01
C THR A 420 7.75 15.85 -13.44
N TYR A 421 6.87 16.78 -13.06
CA TYR A 421 5.46 16.81 -13.43
C TYR A 421 5.27 17.00 -14.94
N GLU A 422 5.93 18.00 -15.53
CA GLU A 422 5.84 18.24 -16.98
C GLU A 422 6.37 17.03 -17.76
N LYS A 423 7.50 16.46 -17.30
CA LYS A 423 8.10 15.26 -17.89
C LYS A 423 7.14 14.08 -17.88
N ILE A 424 6.51 13.77 -16.75
CA ILE A 424 5.59 12.62 -16.67
C ILE A 424 4.30 12.83 -17.48
N GLU A 425 3.74 14.04 -17.53
CA GLU A 425 2.57 14.31 -18.37
C GLU A 425 2.91 14.14 -19.87
N ASN A 426 4.09 14.60 -20.29
CA ASN A 426 4.59 14.37 -21.64
C ASN A 426 4.74 12.87 -21.90
N CYS A 427 5.36 12.11 -20.99
CA CYS A 427 5.48 10.65 -21.10
C CYS A 427 4.11 9.95 -21.22
N ILE A 428 3.11 10.32 -20.43
CA ILE A 428 1.77 9.71 -20.49
C ILE A 428 1.07 9.98 -21.83
N SER A 429 1.35 11.10 -22.50
CA SER A 429 0.78 11.40 -23.82
C SER A 429 1.17 10.39 -24.93
N HIS A 430 2.21 9.58 -24.70
CA HIS A 430 2.64 8.49 -25.57
C HIS A 430 1.87 7.17 -25.33
N ILE A 431 0.93 7.15 -24.39
CA ILE A 431 0.03 6.02 -24.12
C ILE A 431 -1.33 6.35 -24.75
N LYS A 432 -1.70 5.59 -25.77
CA LYS A 432 -2.92 5.82 -26.55
C LYS A 432 -3.81 4.60 -26.52
N SER A 433 -5.08 4.81 -26.19
CA SER A 433 -6.10 3.79 -26.40
C SER A 433 -6.69 3.91 -27.80
N LEU A 434 -7.06 2.76 -28.36
CA LEU A 434 -7.61 2.65 -29.72
C LEU A 434 -9.14 2.56 -29.73
N ASP A 435 -9.74 2.04 -28.65
CA ASP A 435 -11.14 1.65 -28.61
C ASP A 435 -11.88 2.08 -27.33
N TRP A 436 -11.20 2.79 -26.43
CA TRP A 436 -11.76 3.21 -25.14
C TRP A 436 -11.10 4.47 -24.57
N GLN A 437 -11.66 5.03 -23.51
CA GLN A 437 -11.04 6.14 -22.78
C GLN A 437 -10.08 5.61 -21.72
N LEU A 438 -8.87 6.17 -21.68
CA LEU A 438 -7.94 6.02 -20.56
C LEU A 438 -8.04 7.24 -19.66
N MET A 439 -7.70 7.04 -18.40
CA MET A 439 -7.66 8.07 -17.38
C MET A 439 -6.40 7.94 -16.53
N HIS A 440 -5.88 9.08 -16.11
CA HIS A 440 -4.87 9.25 -15.08
C HIS A 440 -5.20 10.53 -14.33
N ARG A 441 -4.74 10.65 -13.08
CA ARG A 441 -4.88 11.91 -12.34
C ARG A 441 -3.83 12.90 -12.82
N ARG A 442 -4.28 14.06 -13.26
CA ARG A 442 -3.40 15.11 -13.78
C ARG A 442 -2.73 15.84 -12.64
N ASP A 443 -3.40 16.06 -11.52
CA ASP A 443 -2.89 16.88 -10.41
C ASP A 443 -1.75 16.25 -9.59
N ILE A 444 -1.52 14.94 -9.69
CA ILE A 444 -0.46 14.26 -8.92
C ILE A 444 0.91 14.85 -9.24
N GLY A 445 1.58 15.36 -8.21
CA GLY A 445 2.90 16.00 -8.31
C GLY A 445 2.91 17.41 -8.90
N SER A 446 1.75 18.03 -9.16
CA SER A 446 1.69 19.44 -9.57
C SER A 446 2.10 20.38 -8.44
N GLU A 447 2.63 21.55 -8.77
CA GLU A 447 3.01 22.56 -7.76
C GLU A 447 1.81 22.94 -6.88
N GLU A 448 0.62 23.12 -7.47
CA GLU A 448 -0.62 23.43 -6.75
C GLU A 448 -0.95 22.37 -5.68
N LEU A 449 -0.84 21.08 -6.03
CA LEU A 449 -1.11 20.00 -5.10
C LEU A 449 -0.10 20.01 -3.94
N ILE A 450 1.18 20.19 -4.24
CA ILE A 450 2.25 20.22 -3.24
C ILE A 450 2.05 21.39 -2.27
N GLU A 451 1.80 22.60 -2.78
CA GLU A 451 1.53 23.78 -1.97
C GLU A 451 0.33 23.58 -1.05
N ARG A 452 -0.75 22.98 -1.58
CA ARG A 452 -1.94 22.65 -0.80
C ARG A 452 -1.61 21.70 0.36
N ARG A 453 -0.83 20.64 0.11
CA ARG A 453 -0.43 19.68 1.14
C ARG A 453 0.44 20.33 2.23
N ILE A 454 1.39 21.19 1.84
CA ILE A 454 2.22 21.93 2.80
C ILE A 454 1.33 22.77 3.72
N LYS A 455 0.44 23.58 3.14
CA LYS A 455 -0.47 24.45 3.89
C LYS A 455 -1.38 23.67 4.85
N ASP A 456 -1.94 22.56 4.39
CA ASP A 456 -2.78 21.70 5.24
C ASP A 456 -1.99 21.08 6.38
N ALA A 457 -0.79 20.56 6.11
CA ALA A 457 0.09 19.99 7.12
C ALA A 457 0.52 21.03 8.17
N GLU A 458 0.87 22.25 7.77
CA GLU A 458 1.25 23.33 8.70
C GLU A 458 0.11 23.75 9.62
N ARG A 459 -1.11 23.88 9.08
CA ARG A 459 -2.31 24.17 9.87
C ARG A 459 -2.54 23.09 10.92
N ILE A 460 -2.44 21.83 10.51
CA ILE A 460 -2.62 20.68 11.41
C ILE A 460 -1.52 20.62 12.47
N ARG A 461 -0.27 20.86 12.05
CA ARG A 461 0.91 20.85 12.91
C ARG A 461 0.82 21.85 14.03
N THR A 462 0.38 23.07 13.71
CA THR A 462 0.13 24.12 14.69
C THR A 462 -0.83 23.64 15.78
N VAL A 463 -1.92 22.97 15.38
CA VAL A 463 -2.94 22.48 16.31
C VAL A 463 -2.42 21.32 17.16
N TYR A 464 -1.80 20.30 16.57
CA TYR A 464 -1.39 19.12 17.37
C TYR A 464 -0.24 19.44 18.31
N LYS A 465 0.73 20.29 17.90
CA LYS A 465 1.83 20.72 18.79
C LYS A 465 1.28 21.50 19.99
N TRP A 466 0.39 22.47 19.73
CA TRP A 466 -0.29 23.19 20.81
C TRP A 466 -1.03 22.25 21.77
N ARG A 467 -1.76 21.25 21.25
CA ARG A 467 -2.44 20.25 22.10
C ARG A 467 -1.46 19.46 22.97
N ARG A 468 -0.34 18.99 22.40
CA ARG A 468 0.70 18.24 23.13
C ARG A 468 1.31 19.09 24.25
N ASP A 469 1.65 20.35 23.94
CA ASP A 469 2.26 21.29 24.90
C ASP A 469 1.34 21.62 26.09
N HIS A 470 0.02 21.54 25.88
CA HIS A 470 -0.99 21.76 26.93
C HIS A 470 -1.51 20.45 27.55
N GLY A 471 -0.89 19.32 27.26
CA GLY A 471 -1.26 18.02 27.82
C GLY A 471 -2.63 17.49 27.37
N LEU A 472 -3.17 18.01 26.27
CA LEU A 472 -4.45 17.59 25.69
C LEU A 472 -4.29 16.34 24.82
N GLY A 473 -5.39 15.61 24.62
CA GLY A 473 -5.41 14.41 23.77
C GLY A 473 -4.90 13.13 24.43
N LYS A 474 -4.64 13.15 25.74
CA LYS A 474 -4.22 11.98 26.52
C LYS A 474 -5.37 11.02 26.84
N ILE A 475 -6.55 11.55 27.16
CA ILE A 475 -7.71 10.75 27.53
C ILE A 475 -8.91 11.24 26.72
N ARG A 476 -9.67 10.30 26.15
CA ARG A 476 -10.98 10.53 25.56
C ARG A 476 -12.00 9.64 26.27
N ILE A 477 -13.15 10.21 26.56
CA ILE A 477 -14.26 9.49 27.20
C ILE A 477 -15.42 9.51 26.21
N ASP A 478 -15.79 8.33 25.72
CA ASP A 478 -16.96 8.14 24.90
C ASP A 478 -18.10 7.60 25.78
N TRP A 479 -19.28 8.18 25.61
CA TRP A 479 -20.49 7.78 26.32
C TRP A 479 -21.65 7.67 25.34
N VAL A 480 -22.31 6.52 25.35
CA VAL A 480 -23.56 6.30 24.62
C VAL A 480 -24.70 6.35 25.64
N PRO A 481 -25.76 7.15 25.42
CA PRO A 481 -26.92 7.18 26.31
C PRO A 481 -27.47 5.77 26.56
N GLY A 482 -27.53 5.35 27.82
CA GLY A 482 -27.97 4.00 28.23
C GLY A 482 -26.92 2.88 28.09
N GLY A 483 -25.70 3.20 27.65
CA GLY A 483 -24.57 2.27 27.54
C GLY A 483 -23.46 2.55 28.55
N GLU A 484 -22.39 1.75 28.50
CA GLU A 484 -21.20 1.90 29.32
C GLU A 484 -20.33 3.08 28.86
N ILE A 485 -19.62 3.70 29.80
CA ILE A 485 -18.60 4.71 29.52
C ILE A 485 -17.35 3.98 29.01
N THR A 486 -16.85 4.37 27.84
CA THR A 486 -15.60 3.87 27.28
C THR A 486 -14.51 4.92 27.47
N VAL A 487 -13.42 4.55 28.15
CA VAL A 487 -12.26 5.43 28.34
C VAL A 487 -11.13 4.98 27.43
N TYR A 488 -10.73 5.86 26.53
CA TYR A 488 -9.57 5.69 25.65
C TYR A 488 -8.40 6.46 26.23
N ASP A 489 -7.40 5.73 26.73
CA ASP A 489 -6.15 6.28 27.25
C ASP A 489 -5.06 6.22 26.16
N TYR A 490 -4.70 7.39 25.64
CA TYR A 490 -3.71 7.61 24.60
C TYR A 490 -2.29 7.89 25.16
N THR A 491 -2.11 7.84 26.49
CA THR A 491 -0.78 7.96 27.10
C THR A 491 0.18 6.83 26.71
#